data_AF-A0A8X6SBX8-F1
#
_entry.id   AF-A0A8X6SBX8-F1
#
_cell.length_a   1.000
_cell.length_b   1.000
_cell.length_c   1.000
_cell.angle_alpha   90.00
_cell.angle_beta   90.00
_cell.angle_gamma   90.00
#
_symmetry.space_group_name_H-M   'P 1'
#
loop_
_entity.id
_entity.type
_entity.pdbx_description
1 polymer ?
#
loop_
_entity_poly.entity_id
_entity_poly.type
_entity_poly.pdbx_seq_one_letter_code
_entity_poly.pdbx_strand_id
1 'polypeptide(L)'
;MIAKKNNEIINSTVNNFLSTPPTTLIEPALPDEIIHYIKHVNAKKAPGKHLITNRMLKNFPIKLILILTILINKILKFNHFPDNWKEAIIFPINKPGEDPHLTSSYRSISLLFTIGKLTESIILRRLKNFINENNLLNPNQYGFTNKLSTLHPLLRLTEHISEGFQKKKSTAAVFLDIQKTFDRVWINGLTFKLISYNLPHPLIHLIHSYLTNRSFKIRISETLSNEHSVSAGCPQGSFLGLLLFSLYINDIPDYSLTKINLYADDTAIHATYKKLSTISFAINKNLLHLQNFYDKWKISINVEKSTAIIFTKKHSLPPPIIIYNNQRSPGFRKLNTSV
;
A
#
# COMPACT_ATOMS: atom_id res chain seq x y z
N MET A 1 -22.47 14.11 -10.32
CA MET A 1 -23.56 13.11 -10.17
C MET A 1 -23.07 11.66 -10.26
N ILE A 2 -22.28 11.30 -11.27
CA ILE A 2 -21.80 9.90 -11.49
C ILE A 2 -20.96 9.35 -10.33
N ALA A 3 -20.04 10.13 -9.75
CA ALA A 3 -19.22 9.69 -8.62
C ALA A 3 -20.03 9.41 -7.33
N LYS A 4 -21.15 10.11 -7.10
CA LYS A 4 -22.04 9.85 -5.96
C LYS A 4 -22.79 8.53 -6.13
N LYS A 5 -23.32 8.26 -7.33
CA LYS A 5 -24.02 7.01 -7.67
C LYS A 5 -23.10 5.78 -7.54
N ASN A 6 -21.84 5.89 -7.97
CA ASN A 6 -20.86 4.81 -7.80
C ASN A 6 -20.53 4.54 -6.32
N ASN A 7 -20.44 5.58 -5.49
CA ASN A 7 -20.19 5.41 -4.05
C ASN A 7 -21.36 4.72 -3.34
N GLU A 8 -22.60 5.04 -3.70
CA GLU A 8 -23.79 4.39 -3.16
C GLU A 8 -23.81 2.91 -3.49
N ILE A 9 -23.50 2.53 -4.73
CA ILE A 9 -23.41 1.12 -5.16
C ILE A 9 -22.30 0.38 -4.38
N ILE A 10 -21.13 0.99 -4.23
CA ILE A 10 -20.03 0.40 -3.46
C ILE A 10 -20.45 0.17 -2.02
N ASN A 11 -21.04 1.19 -1.37
CA ASN A 11 -21.46 1.10 0.02
C ASN A 11 -22.60 0.08 0.21
N SER A 12 -23.59 0.04 -0.69
CA SER A 12 -24.69 -0.93 -0.60
C SER A 12 -24.20 -2.36 -0.79
N THR A 13 -23.31 -2.60 -1.75
CA THR A 13 -22.69 -3.92 -1.98
C THR A 13 -21.92 -4.38 -0.75
N VAL A 14 -21.11 -3.51 -0.17
CA VAL A 14 -20.33 -3.83 1.04
C VAL A 14 -21.26 -4.10 2.23
N ASN A 15 -22.27 -3.27 2.45
CA ASN A 15 -23.21 -3.46 3.55
C ASN A 15 -24.00 -4.77 3.41
N ASN A 16 -24.46 -5.11 2.20
CA ASN A 16 -25.14 -6.36 1.92
C ASN A 16 -24.22 -7.58 2.11
N PHE A 17 -22.95 -7.46 1.73
CA PHE A 17 -21.98 -8.52 1.96
C PHE A 17 -21.73 -8.73 3.46
N LEU A 18 -21.47 -7.65 4.19
CA LEU A 18 -21.14 -7.71 5.62
C LEU A 18 -22.33 -8.07 6.53
N SER A 19 -23.57 -7.94 6.04
CA SER A 19 -24.75 -8.41 6.78
C SER A 19 -24.97 -9.92 6.67
N THR A 20 -24.38 -10.56 5.66
CA THR A 20 -24.43 -12.02 5.52
C THR A 20 -23.37 -12.68 6.41
N PRO A 21 -23.71 -13.71 7.22
CA PRO A 21 -22.72 -14.40 8.02
C PRO A 21 -21.83 -15.29 7.14
N PRO A 22 -20.51 -15.37 7.42
CA PRO A 22 -19.61 -16.28 6.71
C PRO A 22 -20.03 -17.74 6.90
N THR A 23 -20.10 -18.51 5.81
CA THR A 23 -20.47 -19.94 5.82
C THR A 23 -19.27 -20.87 5.94
N THR A 24 -18.06 -20.38 5.66
CA THR A 24 -16.80 -21.12 5.73
C THR A 24 -15.93 -20.63 6.88
N LEU A 25 -14.92 -21.43 7.24
CA LEU A 25 -13.96 -21.12 8.29
C LEU A 25 -12.59 -20.81 7.69
N ILE A 26 -11.87 -19.87 8.32
CA ILE A 26 -10.45 -19.64 8.04
C ILE A 26 -9.66 -20.80 8.63
N GLU A 27 -8.65 -21.28 7.89
CA GLU A 27 -7.69 -22.27 8.38
C GLU A 27 -7.09 -21.83 9.73
N PRO A 28 -7.23 -22.64 10.80
CA PRO A 28 -6.76 -22.27 12.13
C PRO A 28 -5.25 -22.10 12.17
N ALA A 29 -4.77 -21.28 13.09
CA ALA A 29 -3.37 -21.13 13.40
C ALA A 29 -2.85 -22.34 14.19
N LEU A 30 -1.66 -22.81 13.80
CA LEU A 30 -0.91 -23.84 14.52
C LEU A 30 0.08 -23.19 15.50
N PRO A 31 0.40 -23.84 16.63
CA PRO A 31 1.41 -23.34 17.57
C PRO A 31 2.77 -23.08 16.91
N ASP A 32 3.16 -23.91 15.95
CA ASP A 32 4.43 -23.77 15.21
C ASP A 32 4.51 -22.46 14.42
N GLU A 33 3.39 -21.99 13.89
CA GLU A 33 3.32 -20.74 13.16
C GLU A 33 3.60 -19.54 14.08
N ILE A 34 3.15 -19.63 15.33
CA ILE A 34 3.37 -18.62 16.39
C ILE A 34 4.82 -18.68 16.87
N ILE A 35 5.35 -19.89 17.11
CA ILE A 35 6.76 -20.10 17.46
C ILE A 35 7.67 -19.54 16.37
N HIS A 36 7.35 -19.82 15.11
CA HIS A 36 8.11 -19.32 13.96
C HIS A 36 8.14 -17.79 13.94
N TYR A 37 6.99 -17.13 14.13
CA TYR A 37 6.94 -15.66 14.21
C TYR A 37 7.80 -15.12 15.36
N ILE A 38 7.64 -15.69 16.56
CA ILE A 38 8.37 -15.25 17.77
C ILE A 38 9.89 -15.38 17.58
N LYS A 39 10.36 -16.46 16.96
CA LYS A 39 11.80 -16.65 16.69
C LYS A 39 12.37 -15.55 15.79
N HIS A 40 11.64 -15.16 14.74
CA HIS A 40 12.12 -14.24 13.71
C HIS A 40 11.82 -12.76 13.97
N VAL A 41 10.96 -12.45 14.94
CA VAL A 41 10.64 -11.05 15.24
C VAL A 41 11.88 -10.30 15.76
N ASN A 42 12.09 -9.06 15.29
CA ASN A 42 13.20 -8.23 15.76
C ASN A 42 12.96 -7.80 17.22
N ALA A 43 13.82 -8.26 18.14
CA ALA A 43 13.71 -8.02 19.57
C ALA A 43 13.82 -6.54 19.98
N LYS A 44 14.44 -5.70 19.15
CA LYS A 44 14.72 -4.28 19.45
C LYS A 44 13.58 -3.33 19.08
N LYS A 45 12.45 -3.82 18.56
CA LYS A 45 11.31 -2.96 18.21
C LYS A 45 10.60 -2.45 19.47
N ALA A 46 10.21 -1.17 19.44
CA ALA A 46 9.43 -0.55 20.50
C ALA A 46 8.03 -1.19 20.62
N PRO A 47 7.52 -1.37 21.85
CA PRO A 47 6.18 -1.90 22.09
C PRO A 47 5.09 -0.85 21.83
N GLY A 48 3.86 -1.31 21.65
CA GLY A 48 2.67 -0.45 21.67
C GLY A 48 2.19 -0.15 23.11
N LYS A 49 0.91 0.25 23.24
CA LYS A 49 0.28 0.67 24.51
C LYS A 49 0.50 -0.25 25.71
N HIS A 50 0.42 -1.56 25.49
CA HIS A 50 0.51 -2.55 26.56
C HIS A 50 1.94 -2.87 27.02
N LEU A 51 2.96 -2.20 26.46
CA LEU A 51 4.38 -2.34 26.84
C LEU A 51 4.98 -3.76 26.71
N ILE A 52 4.23 -4.73 26.19
CA ILE A 52 4.74 -6.08 25.87
C ILE A 52 5.76 -5.96 24.73
N THR A 53 7.03 -6.20 25.00
CA THR A 53 8.09 -6.11 24.00
C THR A 53 8.26 -7.42 23.22
N ASN A 54 8.91 -7.33 22.05
CA ASN A 54 9.33 -8.52 21.31
C ASN A 54 10.32 -9.38 22.10
N ARG A 55 11.14 -8.79 22.98
CA ARG A 55 12.02 -9.54 23.87
C ARG A 55 11.22 -10.37 24.88
N MET A 56 10.12 -9.84 25.40
CA MET A 56 9.21 -10.61 26.25
C MET A 56 8.59 -11.76 25.48
N LEU A 57 8.08 -11.52 24.26
CA LEU A 57 7.52 -12.58 23.40
C LEU A 57 8.51 -13.75 23.21
N LYS A 58 9.80 -13.46 22.98
CA LYS A 58 10.83 -14.50 22.82
C LYS A 58 11.06 -15.36 24.05
N ASN A 59 10.68 -14.88 25.24
CA ASN A 59 10.81 -15.59 26.50
C ASN A 59 9.47 -16.17 26.99
N PHE A 60 8.42 -16.18 26.17
CA PHE A 60 7.14 -16.75 26.55
C PHE A 60 7.26 -18.26 26.76
N PRO A 61 6.74 -18.80 27.89
CA PRO A 61 6.70 -20.24 28.09
C PRO A 61 5.73 -20.88 27.09
N ILE A 62 5.94 -22.17 26.80
CA ILE A 62 5.11 -22.95 25.85
C ILE A 62 3.62 -22.84 26.19
N LYS A 63 3.26 -22.89 27.48
CA LYS A 63 1.88 -22.71 27.95
C LYS A 63 1.25 -21.40 27.44
N LEU A 64 2.00 -20.30 27.45
CA LEU A 64 1.51 -19.02 26.99
C LEU A 64 1.38 -18.98 25.46
N ILE A 65 2.29 -19.63 24.72
CA ILE A 65 2.19 -19.81 23.27
C ILE A 65 0.90 -20.58 22.90
N LEU A 66 0.56 -21.63 23.64
CA LEU A 66 -0.68 -22.38 23.43
C LEU A 66 -1.92 -21.53 23.71
N ILE A 67 -1.92 -20.72 24.78
CA ILE A 67 -3.01 -19.78 25.08
C ILE A 67 -3.17 -18.75 23.96
N LEU A 68 -2.07 -18.19 23.45
CA LEU A 68 -2.10 -17.29 22.30
C LEU A 68 -2.68 -17.97 21.07
N THR A 69 -2.32 -19.23 20.82
CA THR A 69 -2.86 -20.02 19.71
C THR A 69 -4.38 -20.12 19.80
N ILE A 70 -4.90 -20.48 20.98
CA ILE A 70 -6.34 -20.56 21.22
C ILE A 70 -7.02 -19.21 20.98
N LEU A 71 -6.42 -18.13 21.48
CA LEU A 71 -6.97 -16.78 21.33
C LEU A 71 -7.02 -16.34 19.86
N ILE A 72 -5.95 -16.56 19.10
CA ILE A 72 -5.90 -16.27 17.67
C ILE A 72 -6.91 -17.12 16.90
N ASN A 73 -7.04 -18.40 17.24
CA ASN A 73 -8.03 -19.26 16.61
C ASN A 73 -9.47 -18.81 16.88
N LYS A 74 -9.75 -18.24 18.05
CA LYS A 74 -11.05 -17.58 18.30
C LYS A 74 -11.24 -16.36 17.39
N ILE A 75 -10.22 -15.51 17.24
CA ILE A 75 -10.28 -14.34 16.33
C ILE A 75 -10.57 -14.78 14.89
N LEU A 76 -9.87 -15.82 14.41
CA LEU A 76 -10.09 -16.39 13.08
C LEU A 76 -11.48 -17.02 12.95
N LYS A 77 -11.96 -17.73 13.98
CA LYS A 77 -13.28 -18.38 13.97
C LYS A 77 -14.43 -17.37 13.95
N PHE A 78 -14.31 -16.28 14.70
CA PHE A 78 -15.34 -15.26 14.82
C PHE A 78 -15.21 -14.12 13.79
N ASN A 79 -14.16 -14.15 12.96
CA ASN A 79 -13.90 -13.13 11.94
C ASN A 79 -13.88 -11.70 12.50
N HIS A 80 -13.43 -11.55 13.74
CA HIS A 80 -13.47 -10.30 14.48
C HIS A 80 -12.12 -9.99 15.11
N PHE A 81 -11.52 -8.88 14.70
CA PHE A 81 -10.26 -8.40 15.27
C PHE A 81 -10.56 -7.55 16.52
N PRO A 82 -9.93 -7.80 17.69
CA PRO A 82 -10.25 -7.09 18.92
C PRO A 82 -10.00 -5.58 18.84
N ASP A 83 -10.97 -4.74 19.23
CA ASP A 83 -10.85 -3.28 19.21
C ASP A 83 -9.66 -2.76 20.02
N ASN A 84 -9.44 -3.31 21.21
CA ASN A 84 -8.30 -2.94 22.07
C ASN A 84 -6.92 -3.19 21.41
N TRP A 85 -6.85 -4.03 20.38
CA TRP A 85 -5.60 -4.32 19.67
C TRP A 85 -5.38 -3.40 18.45
N LYS A 86 -6.41 -2.63 18.09
CA LYS A 86 -6.39 -1.68 16.97
C LYS A 86 -5.88 -0.30 17.36
N GLU A 87 -5.79 -0.01 18.65
CA GLU A 87 -5.27 1.26 19.15
C GLU A 87 -3.76 1.41 18.86
N ALA A 88 -3.40 2.53 18.24
CA ALA A 88 -2.03 2.86 17.90
C ALA A 88 -1.49 4.00 18.77
N ILE A 89 -0.23 3.90 19.21
CA ILE A 89 0.50 5.07 19.71
C ILE A 89 1.31 5.65 18.56
N ILE A 90 0.96 6.85 18.12
CA ILE A 90 1.69 7.58 17.09
C ILE A 90 2.88 8.29 17.72
N PHE A 91 4.06 8.00 17.22
CA PHE A 91 5.28 8.71 17.56
C PHE A 91 5.75 9.53 16.35
N PRO A 92 5.70 10.87 16.40
CA PRO A 92 6.15 11.73 15.30
C PRO A 92 7.68 11.80 15.29
N ILE A 93 8.28 11.52 14.14
CA ILE A 93 9.73 11.62 13.93
C ILE A 93 9.98 12.70 12.88
N ASN A 94 10.75 13.72 13.24
CA ASN A 94 11.15 14.74 12.27
C ASN A 94 12.03 14.12 11.18
N LYS A 95 11.76 14.46 9.92
CA LYS A 95 12.61 14.07 8.80
C LYS A 95 13.96 14.80 8.89
N PRO A 96 15.07 14.13 8.53
CA PRO A 96 16.37 14.77 8.57
C PRO A 96 16.43 16.05 7.73
N GLY A 97 16.82 17.17 8.35
CA GLY A 97 17.04 18.45 7.66
C GLY A 97 15.77 19.24 7.30
N GLU A 98 14.58 18.83 7.73
CA GLU A 98 13.36 19.63 7.58
C GLU A 98 13.03 20.47 8.83
N ASP A 99 12.27 21.55 8.64
CA ASP A 99 11.90 22.50 9.70
C ASP A 99 11.04 21.83 10.80
N PRO A 100 11.49 21.78 12.06
CA PRO A 100 10.72 21.24 13.17
C PRO A 100 9.39 21.95 13.47
N HIS A 101 9.20 23.18 12.98
CA HIS A 101 7.96 23.93 13.17
C HIS A 101 6.86 23.56 12.18
N LEU A 102 7.18 22.84 11.10
CA LEU A 102 6.22 22.40 10.10
C LEU A 102 5.70 20.99 10.41
N THR A 103 4.37 20.84 10.46
CA THR A 103 3.73 19.53 10.69
C THR A 103 3.97 18.53 9.57
N SER A 104 4.17 19.01 8.34
CA SER A 104 4.53 18.20 7.15
C SER A 104 5.91 17.56 7.25
N SER A 105 6.75 18.05 8.16
CA SER A 105 8.12 17.59 8.37
C SER A 105 8.25 16.38 9.27
N TYR A 106 7.15 15.98 9.92
CA TYR A 106 7.12 14.77 10.73
C TYR A 106 6.60 13.57 9.94
N ARG A 107 7.26 12.42 10.11
CA ARG A 107 6.75 11.10 9.76
C ARG A 107 6.17 10.47 11.02
N SER A 108 4.89 10.16 10.99
CA SER A 108 4.23 9.40 12.05
C SER A 108 4.68 7.93 12.01
N ILE A 109 4.98 7.34 13.16
CA ILE A 109 5.16 5.89 13.30
C ILE A 109 4.09 5.35 14.24
N SER A 110 3.31 4.38 13.77
CA SER A 110 2.28 3.73 14.58
C SER A 110 2.85 2.54 15.35
N LEU A 111 2.94 2.69 16.67
CA LEU A 111 3.30 1.60 17.58
C LEU A 111 2.07 0.78 17.91
N LEU A 112 1.85 -0.28 17.13
CA LEU A 112 0.75 -1.24 17.34
C LEU A 112 1.09 -2.27 18.41
N PHE A 113 0.05 -2.88 18.99
CA PHE A 113 0.19 -3.94 19.96
C PHE A 113 0.94 -5.15 19.39
N THR A 114 1.90 -5.66 20.16
CA THR A 114 2.82 -6.71 19.73
C THR A 114 2.12 -8.03 19.42
N ILE A 115 1.15 -8.44 20.24
CA ILE A 115 0.33 -9.62 19.95
C ILE A 115 -0.60 -9.34 18.75
N GLY A 116 -1.10 -8.12 18.61
CA GLY A 116 -1.84 -7.69 17.42
C GLY A 116 -1.04 -7.87 16.12
N LYS A 117 0.25 -7.50 16.12
CA LYS A 117 1.16 -7.72 14.97
C LYS A 117 1.43 -9.20 14.70
N LEU A 118 1.45 -10.03 15.74
CA LEU A 118 1.56 -11.47 15.60
C LEU A 118 0.31 -12.03 14.93
N THR A 119 -0.89 -11.67 15.40
CA THR A 119 -2.15 -12.06 14.77
C THR A 119 -2.26 -11.56 13.33
N GLU A 120 -1.86 -10.32 13.07
CA GLU A 120 -1.76 -9.75 11.73
C GLU A 120 -0.90 -10.62 10.81
N SER A 121 0.23 -11.15 11.31
CA SER A 121 1.11 -12.00 10.50
C SER A 121 0.48 -13.33 10.10
N ILE A 122 -0.39 -13.89 10.95
CA ILE A 122 -1.15 -15.11 10.64
C ILE A 122 -2.19 -14.81 9.55
N ILE A 123 -2.95 -13.72 9.70
CA ILE A 123 -3.93 -13.25 8.70
C ILE A 123 -3.24 -12.99 7.36
N LEU A 124 -2.10 -12.30 7.40
CA LEU A 124 -1.27 -12.01 6.24
C LEU A 124 -0.86 -13.28 5.50
N ARG A 125 -0.48 -14.35 6.21
CA ARG A 125 -0.12 -15.61 5.56
C ARG A 125 -1.32 -16.24 4.86
N ARG A 126 -2.48 -16.32 5.53
CA ARG A 126 -3.71 -16.86 4.91
C ARG A 126 -4.09 -16.07 3.65
N LEU A 127 -4.02 -14.74 3.73
CA LEU A 127 -4.25 -13.85 2.59
C LEU A 127 -3.24 -14.08 1.45
N LYS A 128 -1.95 -14.19 1.76
CA LYS A 128 -0.91 -14.45 0.76
C LYS A 128 -1.09 -15.80 0.06
N ASN A 129 -1.45 -16.85 0.80
CA ASN A 129 -1.71 -18.17 0.22
C ASN A 129 -2.82 -18.06 -0.83
N PHE A 130 -3.96 -17.46 -0.47
CA PHE A 130 -5.06 -17.25 -1.39
C PHE A 130 -4.66 -16.44 -2.63
N ILE A 131 -3.92 -15.34 -2.45
CA ILE A 131 -3.43 -14.51 -3.55
C ILE A 131 -2.54 -15.29 -4.52
N ASN A 132 -1.62 -16.10 -3.99
CA ASN A 132 -0.67 -16.86 -4.79
C ASN A 132 -1.37 -18.00 -5.54
N GLU A 133 -2.27 -18.73 -4.88
CA GLU A 133 -3.04 -19.83 -5.48
C GLU A 133 -3.91 -19.35 -6.64
N ASN A 134 -4.43 -18.13 -6.57
CA ASN A 134 -5.31 -17.54 -7.57
C ASN A 134 -4.60 -16.55 -8.52
N ASN A 135 -3.28 -16.39 -8.41
CA ASN A 135 -2.47 -15.45 -9.20
C ASN A 135 -3.07 -14.02 -9.29
N LEU A 136 -3.53 -13.49 -8.15
CA LEU A 136 -4.33 -12.26 -8.14
C LEU A 136 -3.51 -10.99 -8.35
N LEU A 137 -2.22 -10.98 -8.02
CA LEU A 137 -1.41 -9.77 -8.10
C LEU A 137 -1.06 -9.43 -9.54
N ASN A 138 -1.17 -8.14 -9.85
CA ASN A 138 -0.79 -7.57 -11.13
C ASN A 138 0.68 -7.90 -11.43
N PRO A 139 1.02 -8.43 -12.62
CA PRO A 139 2.39 -8.79 -12.96
C PRO A 139 3.35 -7.59 -13.00
N ASN A 140 2.82 -6.36 -13.07
CA ASN A 140 3.60 -5.13 -12.99
C ASN A 140 3.79 -4.62 -11.54
N GLN A 141 3.29 -5.33 -10.53
CA GLN A 141 3.51 -5.06 -9.10
C GLN A 141 4.72 -5.83 -8.58
N TYR A 142 5.80 -5.11 -8.32
CA TYR A 142 7.05 -5.65 -7.78
C TYR A 142 7.13 -5.52 -6.26
N GLY A 143 6.27 -4.70 -5.64
CA GLY A 143 6.18 -4.56 -4.20
C GLY A 143 5.43 -5.74 -3.57
N PHE A 144 5.95 -6.28 -2.47
CA PHE A 144 5.33 -7.33 -1.65
C PHE A 144 5.03 -8.66 -2.39
N THR A 145 5.55 -8.82 -3.61
CA THR A 145 5.57 -10.08 -4.35
C THR A 145 6.79 -10.90 -3.96
N ASN A 146 6.59 -12.21 -3.81
CA ASN A 146 7.70 -13.11 -3.47
C ASN A 146 8.76 -13.07 -4.57
N LYS A 147 10.04 -13.03 -4.18
CA LYS A 147 11.22 -13.08 -5.07
C LYS A 147 11.45 -11.84 -5.95
N LEU A 148 10.66 -10.77 -5.81
CA LEU A 148 10.91 -9.50 -6.48
C LEU A 148 11.48 -8.46 -5.50
N SER A 149 12.41 -7.65 -5.98
CA SER A 149 13.10 -6.61 -5.20
C SER A 149 12.97 -5.25 -5.90
N THR A 150 13.32 -4.17 -5.20
CA THR A 150 13.38 -2.80 -5.75
C THR A 150 14.26 -2.68 -6.99
N LEU A 151 15.22 -3.59 -7.18
CA LEU A 151 16.15 -3.59 -8.31
C LEU A 151 15.49 -4.05 -9.62
N HIS A 152 14.46 -4.91 -9.56
CA HIS A 152 13.79 -5.44 -10.75
C HIS A 152 13.06 -4.37 -11.58
N PRO A 153 12.20 -3.49 -10.99
CA PRO A 153 11.54 -2.44 -11.77
C PRO A 153 12.54 -1.42 -12.32
N LEU A 154 13.64 -1.16 -11.59
CA LEU A 154 14.71 -0.29 -12.06
C LEU A 154 15.44 -0.90 -13.26
N LEU A 155 15.86 -2.17 -13.15
CA LEU A 155 16.56 -2.88 -14.23
C LEU A 155 15.70 -2.88 -15.51
N ARG A 156 14.42 -3.25 -15.39
CA ARG A 156 13.49 -3.27 -16.53
C ARG A 156 13.34 -1.89 -17.19
N LEU A 157 13.31 -0.82 -16.40
CA LEU A 157 13.26 0.54 -16.94
C LEU A 157 14.58 0.89 -17.66
N THR A 158 15.74 0.55 -17.07
CA THR A 158 17.05 0.82 -17.69
C THR A 158 17.27 0.05 -18.99
N GLU A 159 16.82 -1.21 -19.06
CA GLU A 159 16.82 -2.01 -20.29
C GLU A 159 15.97 -1.35 -21.37
N HIS A 160 14.75 -0.91 -21.04
CA HIS A 160 13.90 -0.19 -21.99
C HIS A 160 14.51 1.09 -22.52
N ILE A 161 15.22 1.84 -21.66
CA ILE A 161 15.94 3.05 -22.07
C ILE A 161 17.10 2.68 -23.02
N SER A 162 17.89 1.66 -22.67
CA SER A 162 19.04 1.20 -23.45
C SER A 162 18.63 0.70 -24.84
N GLU A 163 17.61 -0.17 -24.92
CA GLU A 163 17.02 -0.63 -26.18
C GLU A 163 16.45 0.53 -27.00
N GLY A 164 15.84 1.51 -26.31
CA GLY A 164 15.35 2.74 -26.92
C GLY A 164 16.45 3.48 -27.65
N PHE A 165 17.59 3.70 -26.99
CA PHE A 165 18.75 4.34 -27.60
C PHE A 165 19.32 3.57 -28.79
N GLN A 166 19.47 2.24 -28.68
CA GLN A 166 19.93 1.39 -29.78
C GLN A 166 19.03 1.53 -31.02
N LYS A 167 17.70 1.62 -30.82
CA LYS A 167 16.70 1.77 -31.89
C LYS A 167 16.50 3.23 -32.33
N LYS A 168 17.39 4.16 -31.95
CA LYS A 168 17.28 5.62 -32.21
C LYS A 168 15.93 6.20 -31.75
N LYS A 169 15.36 5.67 -30.67
CA LYS A 169 14.15 6.15 -30.01
C LYS A 169 14.53 6.99 -28.79
N SER A 170 13.53 7.61 -28.18
CA SER A 170 13.64 8.31 -26.91
C SER A 170 12.64 7.72 -25.93
N THR A 171 12.97 7.74 -24.65
CA THR A 171 12.14 7.21 -23.57
C THR A 171 11.82 8.33 -22.61
N ALA A 172 10.55 8.50 -22.26
CA ALA A 172 10.15 9.35 -21.14
C ALA A 172 9.57 8.48 -20.02
N ALA A 173 9.89 8.83 -18.79
CA ALA A 173 9.36 8.21 -17.59
C ALA A 173 8.73 9.29 -16.70
N VAL A 174 7.58 8.98 -16.11
CA VAL A 174 6.93 9.80 -15.08
C VAL A 174 6.83 8.97 -13.82
N PHE A 175 7.35 9.51 -12.73
CA PHE A 175 7.29 8.94 -11.40
C PHE A 175 6.24 9.71 -10.61
N LEU A 176 5.16 9.03 -10.26
CA LEU A 176 4.04 9.59 -9.50
C LEU A 176 4.27 9.33 -8.01
N ASP A 177 4.26 10.40 -7.22
CA ASP A 177 4.27 10.33 -5.75
C ASP A 177 2.82 10.31 -5.28
N ILE A 178 2.37 9.19 -4.70
CA ILE A 178 1.01 9.10 -4.16
C ILE A 178 1.00 9.65 -2.73
N GLN A 179 0.11 10.60 -2.46
CA GLN A 179 0.08 11.32 -1.19
C GLN A 179 -0.50 10.45 -0.07
N LYS A 180 0.30 10.20 0.99
CA LYS A 180 -0.13 9.57 2.25
C LYS A 180 -1.01 8.33 2.01
N THR A 181 -0.51 7.42 1.17
CA THR A 181 -1.20 6.22 0.68
C THR A 181 -1.84 5.38 1.77
N PHE A 182 -1.09 5.11 2.84
CA PHE A 182 -1.58 4.31 3.95
C PHE A 182 -2.65 5.02 4.77
N ASP A 183 -2.62 6.35 4.90
CA ASP A 183 -3.56 7.07 5.78
C ASP A 183 -4.92 7.31 5.12
N ARG A 184 -5.02 7.15 3.80
CA ARG A 184 -6.19 7.60 3.01
C ARG A 184 -6.99 6.48 2.33
N VAL A 185 -6.59 5.22 2.52
CA VAL A 185 -7.32 4.08 1.92
C VAL A 185 -8.78 4.11 2.32
N TRP A 186 -9.68 4.13 1.32
CA TRP A 186 -11.10 4.09 1.55
C TRP A 186 -11.53 2.66 1.89
N ILE A 187 -11.91 2.42 3.15
CA ILE A 187 -12.18 1.08 3.69
C ILE A 187 -13.26 0.34 2.89
N ASN A 188 -14.38 1.00 2.56
CA ASN A 188 -15.45 0.36 1.76
C ASN A 188 -14.99 0.11 0.32
N GLY A 189 -14.21 1.02 -0.27
CA GLY A 189 -13.62 0.82 -1.59
C GLY A 189 -12.69 -0.41 -1.62
N LEU A 190 -11.84 -0.56 -0.60
CA LEU A 190 -11.00 -1.74 -0.44
C LEU A 190 -11.83 -3.01 -0.23
N THR A 191 -12.81 -2.97 0.67
CA THR A 191 -13.69 -4.12 0.95
C THR A 191 -14.41 -4.57 -0.33
N PHE A 192 -14.92 -3.63 -1.12
CA PHE A 192 -15.53 -3.90 -2.42
C PHE A 192 -14.56 -4.58 -3.40
N LYS A 193 -13.29 -4.15 -3.45
CA LYS A 193 -12.28 -4.81 -4.28
C LYS A 193 -11.98 -6.23 -3.80
N LEU A 194 -11.86 -6.45 -2.49
CA LEU A 194 -11.64 -7.79 -1.93
C LEU A 194 -12.81 -8.73 -2.28
N ILE A 195 -14.05 -8.24 -2.27
CA ILE A 195 -15.22 -8.99 -2.74
C ILE A 195 -15.08 -9.31 -4.24
N SER A 196 -14.70 -8.34 -5.07
CA SER A 196 -14.52 -8.56 -6.52
C SER A 196 -13.39 -9.53 -6.88
N TYR A 197 -12.40 -9.70 -5.99
CA TYR A 197 -11.34 -10.70 -6.12
C TYR A 197 -11.74 -12.07 -5.59
N ASN A 198 -13.01 -12.26 -5.19
CA ASN A 198 -13.55 -13.50 -4.66
C ASN A 198 -12.76 -14.04 -3.45
N LEU A 199 -12.22 -13.16 -2.60
CA LEU A 199 -11.57 -13.60 -1.37
C LEU A 199 -12.56 -14.39 -0.49
N PRO A 200 -12.05 -15.33 0.34
CA PRO A 200 -12.90 -16.06 1.26
C PRO A 200 -13.70 -15.10 2.14
N HIS A 201 -15.02 -15.28 2.15
CA HIS A 201 -15.96 -14.49 2.91
C HIS A 201 -15.52 -14.21 4.38
N PRO A 202 -15.13 -15.21 5.18
CA PRO A 202 -14.67 -14.96 6.55
C PRO A 202 -13.41 -14.08 6.63
N LEU A 203 -12.50 -14.20 5.65
CA LEU A 203 -11.29 -13.40 5.60
C LEU A 203 -11.59 -11.92 5.31
N ILE A 204 -12.57 -11.65 4.44
CA ILE A 204 -13.03 -10.27 4.16
C ILE A 204 -13.63 -9.65 5.41
N HIS A 205 -14.48 -10.38 6.16
CA HIS A 205 -15.03 -9.91 7.43
C HIS A 205 -13.94 -9.57 8.45
N LEU A 206 -12.95 -10.46 8.59
CA LEU A 206 -11.85 -10.26 9.53
C LEU A 206 -10.98 -9.05 9.14
N ILE A 207 -10.67 -8.88 7.86
CA ILE A 207 -9.93 -7.71 7.35
C ILE A 207 -10.74 -6.43 7.55
N HIS A 208 -12.05 -6.44 7.27
CA HIS A 208 -12.92 -5.29 7.49
C HIS A 208 -12.98 -4.92 8.98
N SER A 209 -13.10 -5.91 9.86
CA SER A 209 -13.05 -5.72 11.31
C SER A 209 -11.70 -5.13 11.76
N TYR A 210 -10.59 -5.58 11.19
CA TYR A 210 -9.25 -5.04 11.46
C TYR A 210 -9.10 -3.56 11.06
N LEU A 211 -9.72 -3.15 9.96
CA LEU A 211 -9.59 -1.78 9.42
C LEU A 211 -10.56 -0.75 10.04
N THR A 212 -11.65 -1.21 10.64
CA THR A 212 -12.70 -0.37 11.24
C THR A 212 -12.55 -0.22 12.76
N ASN A 213 -13.18 0.80 13.34
CA ASN A 213 -13.12 1.12 14.78
C ASN A 213 -11.70 1.25 15.33
N ARG A 214 -10.80 1.82 14.53
CA ARG A 214 -9.42 2.07 14.95
C ARG A 214 -9.31 3.42 15.65
N SER A 215 -8.44 3.50 16.65
CA SER A 215 -8.12 4.74 17.36
C SER A 215 -6.61 4.93 17.49
N PHE A 216 -6.19 6.15 17.79
CA PHE A 216 -4.81 6.44 18.10
C PHE A 216 -4.66 7.52 19.16
N LYS A 217 -3.48 7.54 19.79
CA LYS A 217 -3.00 8.62 20.64
C LYS A 217 -1.63 9.07 20.14
N ILE A 218 -1.36 10.37 20.17
CA ILE A 218 -0.06 10.92 19.82
C ILE A 218 0.77 10.99 21.09
N ARG A 219 2.01 10.50 21.02
CA ARG A 219 2.99 10.60 22.11
C ARG A 219 4.08 11.59 21.74
N ILE A 220 4.23 12.64 22.54
CA ILE A 220 5.34 13.59 22.46
C ILE A 220 6.09 13.51 23.78
N SER A 221 7.34 13.03 23.74
CA SER A 221 8.11 12.73 24.95
C SER A 221 7.35 11.78 25.89
N GLU A 222 6.97 12.25 27.08
CA GLU A 222 6.26 11.47 28.12
C GLU A 222 4.74 11.73 28.14
N THR A 223 4.25 12.67 27.33
CA THR A 223 2.83 13.03 27.32
C THR A 223 2.08 12.33 26.18
N LEU A 224 0.83 11.98 26.46
CA LEU A 224 -0.11 11.40 25.49
C LEU A 224 -1.24 12.38 25.23
N SER A 225 -1.65 12.47 23.96
CA SER A 225 -2.86 13.19 23.58
C SER A 225 -4.13 12.46 24.03
N ASN A 226 -5.26 13.14 23.86
CA ASN A 226 -6.57 12.51 23.84
C ASN A 226 -6.63 11.43 22.74
N GLU A 227 -7.58 10.51 22.89
CA GLU A 227 -7.86 9.49 21.88
C GLU A 227 -8.56 10.10 20.66
N HIS A 228 -8.11 9.71 19.47
CA HIS A 228 -8.68 10.13 18.20
C HIS A 228 -9.08 8.91 17.38
N SER A 229 -10.25 8.96 16.74
CA SER A 229 -10.71 7.88 15.86
C SER A 229 -10.09 7.97 14.46
N VAL A 230 -9.89 6.82 13.82
CA VAL A 230 -9.39 6.70 12.46
C VAL A 230 -10.49 6.17 11.55
N SER A 231 -10.93 6.98 10.59
CA SER A 231 -11.99 6.64 9.65
C SER A 231 -11.48 6.08 8.31
N ALA A 232 -10.18 6.19 8.02
CA ALA A 232 -9.60 5.77 6.75
C ALA A 232 -8.16 5.23 6.93
N GLY A 233 -7.70 4.51 5.92
CA GLY A 233 -6.33 4.03 5.86
C GLY A 233 -6.07 2.66 6.45
N CYS A 234 -4.81 2.25 6.40
CA CYS A 234 -4.24 1.10 7.05
C CYS A 234 -3.19 1.58 8.07
N PRO A 235 -2.95 0.86 9.18
CA PRO A 235 -1.94 1.26 10.14
C PRO A 235 -0.53 1.34 9.52
N GLN A 236 0.16 2.46 9.69
CA GLN A 236 1.52 2.63 9.18
C GLN A 236 2.50 1.68 9.91
N GLY A 237 3.25 0.87 9.15
CA GLY A 237 4.14 -0.17 9.69
C GLY A 237 3.47 -1.54 9.88
N SER A 238 2.22 -1.69 9.44
CA SER A 238 1.54 -2.98 9.26
C SER A 238 1.96 -3.62 7.93
N PHE A 239 2.39 -4.88 7.96
CA PHE A 239 2.68 -5.64 6.73
C PHE A 239 1.40 -6.06 6.03
N LEU A 240 0.33 -6.33 6.79
CA LEU A 240 -1.00 -6.56 6.22
C LEU A 240 -1.53 -5.31 5.53
N GLY A 241 -1.41 -4.15 6.15
CA GLY A 241 -1.79 -2.87 5.57
C GLY A 241 -1.08 -2.58 4.24
N LEU A 242 0.21 -2.92 4.15
CA LEU A 242 0.98 -2.81 2.91
C LEU A 242 0.42 -3.70 1.80
N LEU A 243 0.16 -4.98 2.07
CA LEU A 243 -0.42 -5.90 1.09
C LEU A 243 -1.84 -5.48 0.69
N LEU A 244 -2.65 -5.02 1.64
CA LEU A 244 -4.00 -4.52 1.38
C LEU A 244 -3.98 -3.29 0.47
N PHE A 245 -3.01 -2.39 0.63
CA PHE A 245 -2.82 -1.28 -0.28
C PHE A 245 -2.43 -1.75 -1.69
N SER A 246 -1.53 -2.74 -1.81
CA SER A 246 -1.21 -3.33 -3.11
C SER A 246 -2.43 -3.93 -3.79
N LEU A 247 -3.29 -4.64 -3.05
CA LEU A 247 -4.58 -5.12 -3.56
C LEU A 247 -5.51 -3.96 -3.94
N TYR A 248 -5.48 -2.86 -3.18
CA TYR A 248 -6.30 -1.69 -3.46
C TYR A 248 -5.97 -1.01 -4.79
N ILE A 249 -4.73 -1.05 -5.25
CA ILE A 249 -4.32 -0.46 -6.53
C ILE A 249 -4.12 -1.52 -7.64
N ASN A 250 -4.45 -2.78 -7.37
CA ASN A 250 -4.06 -3.90 -8.21
C ASN A 250 -4.70 -3.88 -9.61
N ASP A 251 -5.91 -3.33 -9.71
CA ASP A 251 -6.69 -3.09 -10.94
C ASP A 251 -6.36 -1.74 -11.61
N ILE A 252 -5.21 -1.14 -11.31
CA ILE A 252 -4.74 0.06 -12.01
C ILE A 252 -4.69 -0.21 -13.53
N PRO A 253 -5.24 0.69 -14.36
CA PRO A 253 -5.39 0.41 -15.78
C PRO A 253 -4.03 0.32 -16.47
N ASP A 254 -3.82 -0.77 -17.22
CA ASP A 254 -2.71 -0.87 -18.17
C ASP A 254 -3.12 -0.21 -19.48
N TYR A 255 -2.22 0.58 -20.07
CA TYR A 255 -2.49 1.34 -21.28
C TYR A 255 -1.48 0.98 -22.36
N SER A 256 -1.96 0.43 -23.48
CA SER A 256 -1.14 -0.23 -24.51
C SER A 256 0.01 0.62 -25.10
N LEU A 257 -0.10 1.94 -25.05
CA LEU A 257 0.95 2.85 -25.56
C LEU A 257 2.06 3.14 -24.56
N THR A 258 1.92 2.70 -23.32
CA THR A 258 2.83 2.95 -22.20
C THR A 258 3.08 1.66 -21.44
N LYS A 259 4.05 1.67 -20.53
CA LYS A 259 4.24 0.62 -19.55
C LYS A 259 4.15 1.20 -18.17
N ILE A 260 3.54 0.47 -17.25
CA ILE A 260 3.46 0.82 -15.84
C ILE A 260 4.31 -0.14 -15.03
N ASN A 261 5.04 0.39 -14.05
CA ASN A 261 5.75 -0.36 -13.03
C ASN A 261 5.27 0.14 -11.67
N LEU A 262 4.86 -0.78 -10.79
CA LEU A 262 4.40 -0.48 -9.45
C LEU A 262 5.37 -1.09 -8.44
N TYR A 263 5.72 -0.33 -7.42
CA TYR A 263 6.40 -0.86 -6.25
C TYR A 263 5.76 -0.27 -5.01
N ALA A 264 4.88 -1.03 -4.36
CA ALA A 264 4.09 -0.55 -3.23
C ALA A 264 3.27 0.71 -3.63
N ASP A 265 3.60 1.87 -3.08
CA ASP A 265 3.03 3.18 -3.37
C ASP A 265 3.69 3.94 -4.53
N ASP A 266 4.89 3.53 -4.95
CA ASP A 266 5.58 4.15 -6.07
C ASP A 266 4.99 3.66 -7.40
N THR A 267 4.56 4.60 -8.24
CA THR A 267 4.05 4.31 -9.59
C THR A 267 4.92 5.00 -10.63
N ALA A 268 5.50 4.23 -11.53
CA ALA A 268 6.26 4.74 -12.66
C ALA A 268 5.58 4.35 -13.98
N ILE A 269 5.30 5.33 -14.83
CA ILE A 269 4.87 5.09 -16.21
C ILE A 269 5.96 5.51 -17.18
N HIS A 270 6.14 4.76 -18.27
CA HIS A 270 7.10 5.13 -19.30
C HIS A 270 6.63 4.78 -20.72
N ALA A 271 7.15 5.53 -21.69
CA ALA A 271 6.86 5.38 -23.11
C ALA A 271 8.12 5.55 -23.95
N THR A 272 8.29 4.70 -24.97
CA THR A 272 9.49 4.72 -25.84
C THR A 272 9.12 4.79 -27.31
N TYR A 273 9.36 5.93 -27.96
CA TYR A 273 9.02 6.16 -29.37
C TYR A 273 10.07 6.99 -30.11
N LYS A 274 10.03 6.98 -31.44
CA LYS A 274 10.93 7.80 -32.29
C LYS A 274 10.56 9.29 -32.23
N LYS A 275 9.27 9.63 -32.31
CA LYS A 275 8.77 11.01 -32.29
C LYS A 275 8.46 11.44 -30.86
N LEU A 276 9.00 12.58 -30.44
CA LEU A 276 8.81 13.13 -29.09
C LEU A 276 7.35 13.52 -28.82
N SER A 277 6.61 13.95 -29.84
CA SER A 277 5.17 14.24 -29.74
C SER A 277 4.35 12.98 -29.42
N THR A 278 4.69 11.83 -30.00
CA THR A 278 4.04 10.55 -29.70
C THR A 278 4.26 10.12 -28.25
N ILE A 279 5.45 10.36 -27.70
CA ILE A 279 5.77 10.09 -26.29
C ILE A 279 4.87 10.93 -25.39
N SER A 280 4.82 12.25 -25.62
CA SER A 280 3.99 13.17 -24.84
C SER A 280 2.50 12.81 -24.93
N PHE A 281 2.00 12.49 -26.13
CA PHE A 281 0.64 12.02 -26.34
C PHE A 281 0.34 10.73 -25.55
N ALA A 282 1.19 9.72 -25.65
CA ALA A 282 1.00 8.44 -24.97
C ALA A 282 0.97 8.59 -23.44
N ILE A 283 1.90 9.38 -22.89
CA ILE A 283 1.98 9.64 -21.45
C ILE A 283 0.79 10.45 -20.96
N ASN A 284 0.44 11.57 -21.61
CA ASN A 284 -0.68 12.41 -21.19
C ASN A 284 -2.01 11.65 -21.25
N LYS A 285 -2.17 10.79 -22.27
CA LYS A 285 -3.37 9.95 -22.38
C LYS A 285 -3.44 8.91 -21.25
N ASN A 286 -2.33 8.25 -20.90
CA ASN A 286 -2.31 7.34 -19.76
C ASN A 286 -2.57 8.09 -18.44
N LEU A 287 -1.95 9.26 -18.22
CA LEU A 287 -2.17 10.07 -17.03
C LEU A 287 -3.65 10.46 -16.84
N LEU A 288 -4.39 10.71 -17.91
CA LEU A 288 -5.84 10.95 -17.84
C LEU A 288 -6.61 9.70 -17.37
N HIS A 289 -6.24 8.51 -17.85
CA HIS A 289 -6.83 7.25 -17.39
C HIS A 289 -6.51 6.97 -15.91
N LEU A 290 -5.26 7.20 -15.51
CA LEU A 290 -4.82 7.08 -14.11
C LEU A 290 -5.53 8.09 -13.21
N GLN A 291 -5.73 9.33 -13.68
CA GLN A 291 -6.47 10.34 -12.95
C GLN A 291 -7.90 9.87 -12.65
N ASN A 292 -8.62 9.40 -13.66
CA ASN A 292 -9.97 8.87 -13.47
C ASN A 292 -10.00 7.68 -12.49
N PHE A 293 -8.98 6.81 -12.54
CA PHE A 293 -8.83 5.71 -11.60
C PHE A 293 -8.60 6.20 -10.16
N TYR A 294 -7.66 7.12 -9.95
CA TYR A 294 -7.34 7.66 -8.63
C TYR A 294 -8.51 8.45 -8.04
N ASP A 295 -9.20 9.27 -8.84
CA ASP A 295 -10.40 10.00 -8.42
C ASP A 295 -11.52 9.03 -8.01
N LYS A 296 -11.77 7.97 -8.80
CA LYS A 296 -12.77 6.93 -8.48
C LYS A 296 -12.48 6.26 -7.14
N TRP A 297 -11.20 5.96 -6.88
CA TRP A 297 -10.76 5.26 -5.68
C TRP A 297 -10.27 6.20 -4.56
N LYS A 298 -10.56 7.51 -4.66
CA LYS A 298 -10.23 8.51 -3.64
C LYS A 298 -8.74 8.54 -3.24
N ILE A 299 -7.87 8.25 -4.20
CA ILE A 299 -6.41 8.31 -4.06
C ILE A 299 -5.96 9.69 -4.53
N SER A 300 -5.09 10.33 -3.76
CA SER A 300 -4.57 11.67 -4.08
C SER A 300 -3.12 11.57 -4.54
N ILE A 301 -2.78 12.21 -5.67
CA ILE A 301 -1.39 12.33 -6.16
C ILE A 301 -0.78 13.63 -5.63
N ASN A 302 0.49 13.56 -5.23
CA ASN A 302 1.30 14.72 -4.95
C ASN A 302 2.01 15.19 -6.21
N VAL A 303 1.44 16.20 -6.87
CA VAL A 303 1.95 16.71 -8.16
C VAL A 303 3.34 17.34 -8.01
N GLU A 304 3.60 18.05 -6.91
CA GLU A 304 4.88 18.75 -6.67
C GLU A 304 6.05 17.78 -6.50
N LYS A 305 5.80 16.62 -5.91
CA LYS A 305 6.81 15.56 -5.75
C LYS A 305 6.89 14.61 -6.93
N SER A 306 5.88 14.59 -7.78
CA SER A 306 5.89 13.79 -8.99
C SER A 306 6.87 14.38 -10.02
N THR A 307 7.64 13.53 -10.68
CA THR A 307 8.71 13.97 -11.59
C THR A 307 8.59 13.33 -12.96
N ALA A 308 8.95 14.09 -13.99
CA ALA A 308 9.05 13.60 -15.36
C ALA A 308 10.50 13.71 -15.85
N ILE A 309 11.01 12.61 -16.40
CA ILE A 309 12.39 12.49 -16.89
C ILE A 309 12.34 12.05 -18.35
N ILE A 310 13.18 12.66 -19.19
CA ILE A 310 13.38 12.20 -20.56
C ILE A 310 14.82 11.73 -20.79
N PHE A 311 14.90 10.56 -21.41
CA PHE A 311 16.12 9.93 -21.90
C PHE A 311 16.12 10.06 -23.43
N THR A 312 16.89 11.03 -23.95
CA THR A 312 16.98 11.29 -25.39
C THR A 312 18.37 11.79 -25.78
N LYS A 313 18.86 11.34 -26.94
CA LYS A 313 20.04 11.91 -27.61
C LYS A 313 19.71 13.16 -28.44
N LYS A 314 18.43 13.54 -28.56
CA LYS A 314 18.00 14.71 -29.32
C LYS A 314 18.26 15.99 -28.54
N HIS A 315 18.51 17.09 -29.24
CA HIS A 315 18.62 18.42 -28.63
C HIS A 315 17.26 19.00 -28.23
N SER A 316 16.18 18.62 -28.94
CA SER A 316 14.82 19.06 -28.65
C SER A 316 14.22 18.33 -27.45
N LEU A 317 13.42 19.06 -26.67
CA LEU A 317 12.58 18.52 -25.61
C LEU A 317 11.19 18.18 -26.16
N PRO A 318 10.53 17.15 -25.62
CA PRO A 318 9.13 16.85 -25.91
C PRO A 318 8.22 17.98 -25.40
N PRO A 319 6.98 18.06 -25.93
CA PRO A 319 5.94 18.89 -25.33
C PRO A 319 5.76 18.56 -23.84
N PRO A 320 5.42 19.54 -22.99
CA PRO A 320 5.31 19.35 -21.55
C PRO A 320 4.31 18.23 -21.22
N ILE A 321 4.61 17.46 -20.18
CA ILE A 321 3.67 16.51 -19.60
C ILE A 321 2.77 17.25 -18.61
N ILE A 322 1.49 16.94 -18.68
CA ILE A 322 0.47 17.39 -17.73
C ILE A 322 0.26 16.22 -16.76
N ILE A 323 0.66 16.39 -15.49
CA ILE A 323 0.64 15.29 -14.52
C ILE A 323 -0.77 15.07 -13.96
N TYR A 324 -1.47 16.13 -13.56
CA TYR A 324 -2.79 16.04 -12.93
C TYR A 324 -3.51 17.39 -12.96
N ASN A 325 -4.82 17.45 -13.21
CA ASN A 325 -5.62 18.69 -13.14
C ASN A 325 -5.03 19.90 -13.89
N ASN A 326 -4.45 19.70 -15.08
CA ASN A 326 -3.73 20.75 -15.83
C ASN A 326 -2.51 21.37 -15.12
N GLN A 327 -2.07 20.83 -13.99
CA GLN A 327 -0.81 21.18 -13.37
C GLN A 327 0.33 20.52 -14.15
N ARG A 328 1.27 21.37 -14.59
CA ARG A 328 2.45 20.94 -15.32
C ARG A 328 3.46 20.39 -14.32
N SER A 329 4.16 19.31 -14.68
CA SER A 329 5.36 18.94 -13.94
C SER A 329 6.35 20.12 -13.97
N PRO A 330 7.24 20.25 -12.97
CA PRO A 330 8.51 20.93 -13.25
C PRO A 330 9.09 20.19 -14.46
N GLY A 331 9.31 20.91 -15.58
CA GLY A 331 9.49 20.31 -16.90
C GLY A 331 10.52 19.18 -16.95
N PHE A 332 10.49 18.39 -18.02
CA PHE A 332 11.38 17.23 -18.18
C PHE A 332 12.82 17.52 -17.76
N ARG A 333 13.28 16.82 -16.72
CA ARG A 333 14.72 16.77 -16.45
C ARG A 333 15.35 15.91 -17.53
N LYS A 334 16.21 16.52 -18.34
CA LYS A 334 17.04 15.80 -19.31
C LYS A 334 18.24 15.25 -18.56
N LEU A 335 18.34 13.92 -18.47
CA LEU A 335 19.59 13.27 -18.09
C LEU A 335 20.42 13.12 -19.37
N ASN A 336 21.44 13.96 -19.51
CA ASN A 336 22.46 13.73 -20.51
C ASN A 336 23.25 12.50 -20.06
N THR A 337 22.98 11.35 -20.68
CA THR A 337 23.88 10.20 -20.58
C THR A 337 25.08 10.48 -21.48
N SER A 338 26.00 11.32 -21.01
CA SER A 338 27.37 11.30 -21.51
C SER A 338 28.04 10.08 -20.87
N VAL A 339 27.93 8.94 -21.56
CA VAL A 339 28.87 7.84 -21.43
C VAL A 339 29.63 7.78 -22.75
#